data_AF-A0A8S1KQV9-F1
#
_entry.id   AF-A0A8S1KQV9-F1
#
_cell.length_a   1.000
_cell.length_b   1.000
_cell.length_c   1.000
_cell.angle_alpha   90.00
_cell.angle_beta   90.00
_cell.angle_gamma   90.00
#
_symmetry.space_group_name_H-M   'P 1'
#
loop_
_entity.id
_entity.type
_entity.pdbx_description
1 polymer ?
#
loop_
_entity_poly.entity_id
_entity_poly.type
_entity_poly.pdbx_seq_one_letter_code
_entity_poly.pdbx_strand_id
1 'polypeptide(L)'
;MFKSLAKGIKSLDRFGVIFRPSVIDMNPEYKSIIGGIATLFLYGSCLAYFCYQILQWQGNNLLPKITSIQTSQSSKYFKIEDSISSIFARKNYRKDELDPFDPQNIILQPILSKFSNQQLVESKSFQFNTKSSRYNNTEIILQDLDLNLNLENSINNPQIDYILSFGTCIKEYLQEGQQCANQTLVDIYMKQQSHAILMNNYVKEYNPKKMKLETVKKQFLTMFNNDTTIYLQNQIRISKTNIDDGFLFPSQSYSEFPVDIVIISQSIDTQSFSSIFHRPTFLVLAYSLSEISQEQFIEYPKFSEVLADIGSIVSIILVFSHIILLVNEQKLEKESVQKIISMYYPEIVNIKFKSNWYGKIIDVIQNEISIDKIAFLKYYDEIQRVARKKLNMANIIYTQAKLQFLIQSTYTQSQIRQAHQVGIKLQQFPKAQDQSNIEYIQRNEPIEHIQIHDVSQVDSIELNENSSIRKKVALNDNQKYIFIKPQNQYHILNDEDFHLFTIGESIFKDNETNKWDPYFEKNYINI
;
A
#
# COMPACT_ATOMS: atom_id res chain seq x y z
N MET A 1 19.66 29.98 -13.87
CA MET A 1 18.88 29.07 -13.00
C MET A 1 18.07 28.04 -13.79
N PHE A 2 16.92 28.38 -14.38
CA PHE A 2 15.95 27.43 -14.99
C PHE A 2 16.54 26.31 -15.87
N LYS A 3 17.46 26.59 -16.81
CA LYS A 3 18.07 25.55 -17.67
C LYS A 3 18.78 24.44 -16.88
N SER A 4 19.36 24.76 -15.72
CA SER A 4 20.00 23.77 -14.83
C SER A 4 18.96 22.92 -14.08
N LEU A 5 17.89 23.55 -13.61
CA LEU A 5 16.78 22.88 -12.91
C LEU A 5 16.04 21.92 -13.85
N ALA A 6 15.78 22.34 -15.09
CA ALA A 6 15.22 21.49 -16.14
C ALA A 6 16.13 20.29 -16.49
N LYS A 7 17.46 20.48 -16.52
CA LYS A 7 18.42 19.37 -16.71
C LYS A 7 18.41 18.40 -15.51
N GLY A 8 18.30 18.93 -14.29
CA GLY A 8 18.14 18.14 -13.06
C GLY A 8 16.89 17.26 -13.09
N ILE A 9 15.71 17.86 -13.34
CA ILE A 9 14.45 17.12 -13.49
C ILE A 9 14.55 16.07 -14.60
N LYS A 10 15.09 16.41 -15.78
CA LYS A 10 15.29 15.44 -16.88
C LYS A 10 16.20 14.27 -16.47
N SER A 11 17.15 14.45 -15.55
CA SER A 11 18.01 13.37 -15.06
C SER A 11 17.33 12.45 -14.02
N LEU A 12 16.26 12.93 -13.37
CA LEU A 12 15.47 12.17 -12.40
C LEU A 12 14.41 11.27 -13.04
N ASP A 13 14.14 11.39 -14.35
CA ASP A 13 13.19 10.53 -15.05
C ASP A 13 13.64 9.06 -15.03
N ARG A 14 12.97 8.24 -14.21
CA ARG A 14 13.18 6.79 -14.15
C ARG A 14 12.30 6.02 -15.14
N PHE A 15 11.39 6.71 -15.83
CA PHE A 15 10.51 6.18 -16.87
C PHE A 15 10.98 6.61 -18.27
N GLY A 16 12.27 6.90 -18.41
CA GLY A 16 12.90 7.19 -19.69
C GLY A 16 12.87 5.97 -20.61
N VAL A 17 12.47 6.17 -21.86
CA VAL A 17 12.39 5.09 -22.85
C VAL A 17 13.78 4.85 -23.45
N ILE A 18 14.29 3.63 -23.36
CA ILE A 18 15.51 3.25 -24.06
C ILE A 18 15.19 3.19 -25.56
N PHE A 19 15.66 4.16 -26.33
CA PHE A 19 15.63 4.03 -27.78
C PHE A 19 16.58 2.89 -28.17
N ARG A 20 16.04 1.81 -28.73
CA ARG A 20 16.79 0.69 -29.30
C ARG A 20 16.75 0.78 -30.83
N PRO A 21 17.56 1.65 -31.47
CA PRO A 21 17.76 1.54 -32.91
C PRO A 21 18.40 0.18 -33.18
N SER A 22 17.98 -0.51 -34.23
CA SER A 22 18.43 -1.88 -34.52
C SER A 22 19.88 -1.97 -35.06
N VAL A 23 20.71 -0.96 -34.76
CA VAL A 23 22.11 -0.82 -35.18
C VAL A 23 22.94 -0.27 -34.01
N ILE A 24 23.61 -1.18 -33.30
CA ILE A 24 24.83 -1.04 -32.48
C ILE A 24 24.90 0.13 -31.46
N ASP A 25 24.82 -0.22 -30.17
CA ASP A 25 25.47 0.41 -29.01
C ASP A 25 25.59 1.94 -28.93
N MET A 26 24.52 2.63 -29.34
CA MET A 26 24.12 3.85 -28.67
C MET A 26 22.74 3.63 -28.03
N ASN A 27 22.69 3.69 -26.70
CA ASN A 27 21.46 3.68 -25.91
C ASN A 27 21.12 5.11 -25.44
N PRO A 28 20.61 6.02 -26.30
CA PRO A 28 20.11 7.29 -25.83
C PRO A 28 18.78 7.06 -25.09
N GLU A 29 18.85 6.98 -23.77
CA GLU A 29 17.67 7.00 -22.90
C GLU A 29 16.89 8.31 -23.15
N TYR A 30 15.73 8.21 -23.79
CA TYR A 30 14.83 9.33 -23.94
C TYR A 30 14.11 9.59 -22.62
N LYS A 31 14.76 10.39 -21.78
CA LYS A 31 14.21 11.00 -20.57
C LYS A 31 13.50 12.30 -20.92
N SER A 32 12.38 12.60 -20.29
CA SER A 32 11.66 13.87 -20.47
C SER A 32 11.48 14.62 -19.15
N ILE A 33 11.31 15.94 -19.22
CA ILE A 33 11.05 16.78 -18.04
C ILE A 33 9.73 16.37 -17.37
N ILE A 34 8.75 15.94 -18.17
CA ILE A 34 7.44 15.47 -17.70
C ILE A 34 7.58 14.11 -16.99
N GLY A 35 8.37 13.19 -17.55
CA GLY A 35 8.69 11.92 -16.89
C GLY A 35 9.39 12.16 -15.55
N GLY A 36 10.39 13.04 -15.49
CA GLY A 36 11.08 13.43 -14.26
C GLY A 36 10.17 14.06 -13.19
N ILE A 37 9.21 14.91 -13.58
CA ILE A 37 8.17 15.44 -12.66
C ILE A 37 7.28 14.30 -12.15
N ALA A 38 6.85 13.40 -13.04
CA ALA A 38 6.00 12.28 -12.66
C ALA A 38 6.74 11.26 -11.76
N THR A 39 8.03 11.00 -12.00
CA THR A 39 8.89 10.20 -11.12
C THR A 39 9.00 10.82 -9.73
N LEU A 40 9.21 12.13 -9.63
CA LEU A 40 9.26 12.84 -8.34
C LEU A 40 7.92 12.80 -7.62
N PHE A 41 6.81 13.05 -8.34
CA PHE A 41 5.46 13.01 -7.77
C PHE A 41 5.07 11.60 -7.29
N LEU A 42 5.36 10.55 -8.07
CA LEU A 42 5.05 9.17 -7.70
C LEU A 42 5.87 8.72 -6.49
N TYR A 43 7.20 8.85 -6.51
CA TYR A 43 8.02 8.48 -5.34
C TYR A 43 7.71 9.34 -4.11
N GLY A 44 7.43 10.63 -4.28
CA GLY A 44 7.02 11.52 -3.19
C GLY A 44 5.69 11.11 -2.57
N SER A 45 4.70 10.76 -3.39
CA SER A 45 3.39 10.26 -2.94
C SER A 45 3.50 8.92 -2.22
N CYS A 46 4.37 8.02 -2.71
CA CYS A 46 4.59 6.72 -2.10
C CYS A 46 5.36 6.82 -0.78
N LEU A 47 6.34 7.74 -0.67
CA LEU A 47 7.02 8.05 0.59
C LEU A 47 6.04 8.66 1.60
N ALA A 48 5.18 9.59 1.16
CA ALA A 48 4.15 10.19 2.01
C ALA A 48 3.14 9.14 2.51
N TYR A 49 2.69 8.22 1.65
CA TYR A 49 1.81 7.11 2.04
C TYR A 49 2.50 6.11 2.98
N PHE A 50 3.77 5.77 2.72
CA PHE A 50 4.58 4.94 3.62
C PHE A 50 4.65 5.56 5.02
N CYS A 51 5.05 6.84 5.12
CA CYS A 51 5.11 7.55 6.39
C CYS A 51 3.73 7.64 7.06
N TYR A 52 2.67 7.88 6.29
CA TYR A 52 1.29 7.91 6.80
C TYR A 52 0.87 6.56 7.39
N GLN A 53 1.08 5.44 6.70
CA GLN A 53 0.71 4.12 7.21
C GLN A 53 1.54 3.71 8.43
N ILE A 54 2.84 4.00 8.45
CA ILE A 54 3.68 3.76 9.63
C ILE A 54 3.21 4.59 10.83
N LEU A 55 2.81 5.85 10.64
CA LEU A 55 2.25 6.69 11.71
C LEU A 55 0.87 6.20 12.19
N GLN A 56 -0.01 5.73 11.30
CA GLN A 56 -1.31 5.17 11.68
C GLN A 56 -1.17 3.83 12.42
N TRP A 57 -0.19 3.01 12.03
CA TRP A 57 0.16 1.77 12.70
C TRP A 57 0.75 2.02 14.09
N GLN A 58 1.79 2.87 14.20
CA GLN A 58 2.38 3.28 15.50
C GLN A 58 1.39 3.98 16.43
N GLY A 59 0.37 4.64 15.88
CA GLY A 59 -0.69 5.30 16.64
C GLY A 59 -1.85 4.40 17.09
N ASN A 60 -1.80 3.09 16.84
CA ASN A 60 -2.92 2.14 17.07
C ASN A 60 -4.25 2.57 16.42
N ASN A 61 -4.18 3.32 15.31
CA ASN A 61 -5.34 3.79 14.57
C ASN A 61 -5.83 2.77 13.53
N LEU A 62 -4.96 1.86 13.11
CA LEU A 62 -5.36 0.66 12.38
C LEU A 62 -6.09 -0.28 13.35
N LEU A 63 -7.36 -0.61 13.04
CA LEU A 63 -8.17 -1.45 13.91
C LEU A 63 -7.67 -2.91 13.89
N PRO A 64 -7.55 -3.58 15.05
CA PRO A 64 -7.25 -5.01 15.08
C PRO A 64 -8.41 -5.82 14.52
N LYS A 65 -8.11 -7.00 14.00
CA LYS A 65 -9.12 -8.01 13.66
C LYS A 65 -9.65 -8.57 14.96
N ILE A 66 -10.96 -8.41 15.20
CA ILE A 66 -11.64 -8.96 16.38
C ILE A 66 -12.59 -10.05 15.90
N THR A 67 -12.37 -11.28 16.37
CA THR A 67 -13.35 -12.37 16.25
C THR A 67 -13.87 -12.73 17.64
N SER A 68 -15.14 -13.16 17.70
CA SER A 68 -15.80 -13.49 18.96
C SER A 68 -16.70 -14.70 18.73
N ILE A 69 -16.51 -15.73 19.56
CA ILE A 69 -17.25 -16.99 19.52
C ILE A 69 -17.98 -17.12 20.87
N GLN A 70 -19.25 -17.49 20.85
CA GLN A 70 -19.98 -17.85 22.08
C GLN A 70 -19.95 -19.36 22.25
N THR A 71 -19.50 -19.83 23.41
CA THR A 71 -19.39 -21.25 23.74
C THR A 71 -20.11 -21.56 25.04
N SER A 72 -20.88 -22.65 25.04
CA SER A 72 -21.50 -23.19 26.25
C SER A 72 -20.47 -23.93 27.08
N GLN A 73 -20.47 -23.73 28.41
CA GLN A 73 -19.64 -24.44 29.37
C GLN A 73 -20.53 -25.12 30.42
N SER A 74 -20.31 -26.40 30.69
CA SER A 74 -21.06 -27.17 31.70
C SER A 74 -20.53 -27.00 33.13
N SER A 75 -19.26 -26.60 33.27
CA SER A 75 -18.66 -26.26 34.56
C SER A 75 -17.59 -25.18 34.44
N LYS A 76 -17.53 -24.27 35.42
CA LYS A 76 -16.56 -23.17 35.50
C LYS A 76 -16.54 -22.55 36.91
N TYR A 77 -15.41 -22.65 37.60
CA TYR A 77 -15.12 -21.79 38.75
C TYR A 77 -14.57 -20.44 38.27
N PHE A 78 -15.01 -19.34 38.88
CA PHE A 78 -14.46 -18.01 38.65
C PHE A 78 -14.56 -17.15 39.92
N LYS A 79 -13.43 -16.59 40.34
CA LYS A 79 -13.34 -15.67 41.48
C LYS A 79 -13.37 -14.21 40.99
N ILE A 80 -14.22 -13.41 41.59
CA ILE A 80 -14.38 -11.98 41.29
C ILE A 80 -13.81 -11.18 42.47
N GLU A 81 -12.59 -10.66 42.31
CA GLU A 81 -11.90 -9.89 43.36
C GLU A 81 -12.26 -8.40 43.32
N ASP A 82 -12.53 -7.85 42.13
CA ASP A 82 -13.01 -6.46 41.97
C ASP A 82 -14.48 -6.29 42.40
N SER A 83 -14.88 -5.04 42.65
CA SER A 83 -16.30 -4.70 42.87
C SER A 83 -17.14 -4.96 41.62
N ILE A 84 -18.09 -5.90 41.70
CA ILE A 84 -18.99 -6.25 40.60
C ILE A 84 -20.29 -5.44 40.58
N SER A 85 -20.80 -5.07 41.75
CA SER A 85 -22.03 -4.28 41.88
C SER A 85 -21.88 -3.21 42.96
N SER A 86 -22.56 -2.08 42.78
CA SER A 86 -22.74 -1.04 43.80
C SER A 86 -24.20 -0.62 43.83
N ILE A 87 -24.82 -0.66 45.00
CA ILE A 87 -26.26 -0.54 45.18
C ILE A 87 -26.55 0.57 46.19
N PHE A 88 -27.43 1.50 45.82
CA PHE A 88 -27.83 2.62 46.67
C PHE A 88 -29.30 2.99 46.40
N ALA A 89 -30.01 3.47 47.43
CA ALA A 89 -31.34 4.02 47.26
C ALA A 89 -31.26 5.34 46.48
N ARG A 90 -32.19 5.57 45.55
CA ARG A 90 -32.30 6.83 44.81
C ARG A 90 -33.22 7.78 45.57
N LYS A 91 -32.64 8.78 46.23
CA LYS A 91 -33.39 9.95 46.70
C LYS A 91 -33.71 10.88 45.52
N ASN A 92 -34.95 11.36 45.46
CA ASN A 92 -35.32 12.53 44.67
C ASN A 92 -34.82 13.81 45.38
N TYR A 93 -34.91 14.95 44.70
CA TYR A 93 -34.43 16.25 45.24
C TYR A 93 -35.30 16.85 46.38
N ARG A 94 -36.15 16.04 47.03
CA ARG A 94 -36.91 16.43 48.24
C ARG A 94 -36.06 16.10 49.47
N LYS A 95 -36.09 16.97 50.48
CA LYS A 95 -35.20 16.85 51.66
C LYS A 95 -35.57 15.73 52.61
N ASP A 96 -36.76 15.14 52.45
CA ASP A 96 -37.43 14.31 53.46
C ASP A 96 -37.42 12.81 53.11
N GLU A 97 -36.69 12.43 52.05
CA GLU A 97 -36.55 11.02 51.65
C GLU A 97 -35.45 10.32 52.46
N LEU A 98 -35.85 9.28 53.19
CA LEU A 98 -34.99 8.54 54.11
C LEU A 98 -34.00 7.67 53.33
N ASP A 99 -32.82 7.46 53.90
CA ASP A 99 -31.88 6.46 53.41
C ASP A 99 -32.17 5.12 54.09
N PRO A 100 -32.68 4.10 53.38
CA PRO A 100 -32.97 2.81 54.00
C PRO A 100 -31.70 2.06 54.41
N PHE A 101 -30.53 2.52 53.96
CA PHE A 101 -29.21 1.94 54.18
C PHE A 101 -28.35 2.79 55.15
N ASP A 102 -28.92 3.78 55.86
CA ASP A 102 -28.20 4.50 56.92
C ASP A 102 -27.78 3.55 58.05
N PRO A 103 -26.48 3.37 58.36
CA PRO A 103 -26.04 2.45 59.41
C PRO A 103 -26.59 2.78 60.81
N GLN A 104 -26.98 4.04 61.06
CA GLN A 104 -27.62 4.44 62.32
C GLN A 104 -29.12 4.09 62.37
N ASN A 105 -29.77 3.88 61.23
CA ASN A 105 -31.21 3.69 61.10
C ASN A 105 -31.54 2.71 59.95
N ILE A 106 -31.03 1.49 60.00
CA ILE A 106 -31.18 0.52 58.90
C ILE A 106 -32.66 0.10 58.78
N ILE A 107 -33.28 0.41 57.65
CA ILE A 107 -34.66 0.01 57.31
C ILE A 107 -34.63 -1.25 56.45
N LEU A 108 -33.72 -1.30 55.47
CA LEU A 108 -33.51 -2.43 54.57
C LEU A 108 -32.11 -2.98 54.78
N GLN A 109 -31.98 -4.10 55.47
CA GLN A 109 -30.70 -4.70 55.80
C GLN A 109 -30.24 -5.65 54.67
N PRO A 110 -29.14 -5.34 53.96
CA PRO A 110 -28.53 -6.25 53.00
C PRO A 110 -27.88 -7.44 53.71
N ILE A 111 -28.17 -8.65 53.26
CA ILE A 111 -27.51 -9.89 53.72
C ILE A 111 -27.03 -10.65 52.48
N LEU A 112 -25.75 -11.03 52.46
CA LEU A 112 -25.15 -11.89 51.43
C LEU A 112 -25.25 -13.34 51.88
N SER A 113 -26.09 -14.12 51.21
CA SER A 113 -26.25 -15.55 51.46
C SER A 113 -25.51 -16.36 50.39
N LYS A 114 -24.66 -17.30 50.82
CA LYS A 114 -23.93 -18.23 49.94
C LYS A 114 -24.74 -19.52 49.79
N PHE A 115 -25.02 -19.90 48.55
CA PHE A 115 -25.70 -21.14 48.21
C PHE A 115 -24.72 -22.13 47.56
N SER A 116 -24.91 -23.42 47.85
CA SER A 116 -24.12 -24.54 47.32
C SER A 116 -25.08 -25.66 46.93
N ASN A 117 -25.14 -26.04 45.65
CA ASN A 117 -26.16 -26.96 45.10
C ASN A 117 -27.58 -26.59 45.59
N GLN A 118 -27.94 -25.30 45.46
CA GLN A 118 -29.23 -24.71 45.89
C GLN A 118 -29.52 -24.74 47.40
N GLN A 119 -28.61 -25.24 48.24
CA GLN A 119 -28.73 -25.21 49.71
C GLN A 119 -28.00 -24.01 50.31
N LEU A 120 -28.59 -23.37 51.32
CA LEU A 120 -27.97 -22.26 52.05
C LEU A 120 -26.82 -22.78 52.93
N VAL A 121 -25.61 -22.25 52.75
CA VAL A 121 -24.41 -22.66 53.52
C VAL A 121 -23.99 -21.61 54.53
N GLU A 122 -24.01 -20.33 54.15
CA GLU A 122 -23.48 -19.23 54.96
C GLU A 122 -24.29 -17.96 54.70
N SER A 123 -24.34 -17.04 55.65
CA SER A 123 -24.88 -15.68 55.44
C SER A 123 -24.06 -14.64 56.19
N LYS A 124 -23.74 -13.53 55.51
CA LYS A 124 -22.87 -12.46 55.97
C LYS A 124 -23.57 -11.10 55.88
N SER A 125 -23.30 -10.23 56.84
CA SER A 125 -23.70 -8.82 56.81
C SER A 125 -22.74 -7.99 55.96
N PHE A 126 -23.25 -6.97 55.28
CA PHE A 126 -22.39 -6.04 54.54
C PHE A 126 -21.76 -5.00 55.45
N GLN A 127 -20.52 -4.64 55.14
CA GLN A 127 -19.96 -3.36 55.52
C GLN A 127 -20.55 -2.29 54.60
N PHE A 128 -21.20 -1.29 55.18
CA PHE A 128 -21.74 -0.14 54.44
C PHE A 128 -20.59 0.83 54.14
N ASN A 129 -20.25 1.02 52.87
CA ASN A 129 -19.20 1.95 52.48
C ASN A 129 -19.71 3.39 52.35
N THR A 130 -18.74 4.31 52.32
CA THR A 130 -18.93 5.77 52.44
C THR A 130 -20.07 6.35 51.61
N LYS A 131 -20.77 7.33 52.21
CA LYS A 131 -21.79 8.16 51.54
C LYS A 131 -21.33 8.65 50.17
N SER A 132 -22.07 8.23 49.14
CA SER A 132 -21.83 8.58 47.73
C SER A 132 -21.92 10.10 47.55
N SER A 133 -20.81 10.71 47.13
CA SER A 133 -20.58 12.17 47.19
C SER A 133 -21.58 13.01 46.39
N ARG A 134 -22.27 12.39 45.41
CA ARG A 134 -23.24 13.07 44.54
C ARG A 134 -24.64 13.22 45.15
N TYR A 135 -25.00 12.35 46.09
CA TYR A 135 -26.37 12.28 46.63
C TYR A 135 -26.45 12.22 48.17
N ASN A 136 -25.32 12.03 48.88
CA ASN A 136 -25.30 11.80 50.33
C ASN A 136 -26.13 10.55 50.72
N ASN A 137 -25.94 9.47 49.95
CA ASN A 137 -26.62 8.18 50.12
C ASN A 137 -25.59 7.09 50.44
N THR A 138 -25.93 6.17 51.33
CA THR A 138 -25.05 5.03 51.65
C THR A 138 -24.98 4.06 50.47
N GLU A 139 -23.79 3.58 50.13
CA GLU A 139 -23.55 2.73 48.96
C GLU A 139 -23.01 1.36 49.39
N ILE A 140 -23.73 0.30 49.03
CA ILE A 140 -23.41 -1.09 49.34
C ILE A 140 -22.62 -1.66 48.16
N ILE A 141 -21.38 -2.06 48.41
CA ILE A 141 -20.47 -2.55 47.37
C ILE A 141 -20.36 -4.07 47.50
N LEU A 142 -20.49 -4.76 46.36
CA LEU A 142 -20.39 -6.21 46.22
C LEU A 142 -19.06 -6.54 45.54
N GLN A 143 -18.21 -7.30 46.22
CA GLN A 143 -16.85 -7.71 45.83
C GLN A 143 -16.56 -9.12 46.40
N ASP A 144 -15.39 -9.69 46.08
CA ASP A 144 -14.89 -10.95 46.65
C ASP A 144 -15.86 -12.16 46.51
N LEU A 145 -16.38 -12.39 45.31
CA LEU A 145 -17.31 -13.50 45.02
C LEU A 145 -16.62 -14.72 44.41
N ASP A 146 -16.67 -15.84 45.11
CA ASP A 146 -16.32 -17.18 44.61
C ASP A 146 -17.53 -17.86 43.92
N LEU A 147 -17.71 -17.70 42.60
CA LEU A 147 -18.80 -18.36 41.87
C LEU A 147 -18.34 -19.66 41.22
N ASN A 148 -19.24 -20.65 41.14
CA ASN A 148 -18.96 -21.91 40.46
C ASN A 148 -20.19 -22.41 39.70
N LEU A 149 -20.08 -22.51 38.38
CA LEU A 149 -21.03 -23.24 37.56
C LEU A 149 -20.70 -24.74 37.62
N ASN A 150 -21.69 -25.58 37.90
CA ASN A 150 -21.63 -27.01 37.60
C ASN A 150 -23.04 -27.56 37.37
N LEU A 151 -23.40 -27.82 36.10
CA LEU A 151 -24.71 -28.36 35.74
C LEU A 151 -24.96 -29.76 36.32
N GLU A 152 -23.91 -30.54 36.59
CA GLU A 152 -24.04 -31.88 37.20
C GLU A 152 -24.29 -31.85 38.73
N ASN A 153 -24.17 -30.68 39.37
CA ASN A 153 -24.40 -30.48 40.81
C ASN A 153 -23.65 -31.50 41.71
N SER A 154 -22.45 -31.92 41.31
CA SER A 154 -21.71 -32.98 42.01
C SER A 154 -21.15 -32.52 43.37
N ILE A 155 -21.14 -33.42 44.36
CA ILE A 155 -20.74 -33.10 45.75
C ILE A 155 -19.30 -32.56 45.83
N ASN A 156 -18.41 -33.04 44.96
CA ASN A 156 -17.00 -32.65 44.94
C ASN A 156 -16.74 -31.29 44.26
N ASN A 157 -17.72 -30.77 43.49
CA ASN A 157 -17.62 -29.53 42.75
C ASN A 157 -19.01 -28.86 42.69
N PRO A 158 -19.59 -28.43 43.82
CA PRO A 158 -20.97 -27.96 43.86
C PRO A 158 -21.15 -26.67 43.07
N GLN A 159 -22.34 -26.44 42.53
CA GLN A 159 -22.72 -25.13 41.98
C GLN A 159 -22.74 -24.12 43.14
N ILE A 160 -22.00 -23.00 43.01
CA ILE A 160 -21.91 -21.95 44.02
C ILE A 160 -22.44 -20.64 43.43
N ASP A 161 -23.52 -20.16 44.05
CA ASP A 161 -24.20 -18.90 43.73
C ASP A 161 -24.29 -18.03 44.99
N TYR A 162 -24.44 -16.72 44.81
CA TYR A 162 -24.71 -15.79 45.91
C TYR A 162 -26.06 -15.12 45.75
N ILE A 163 -26.79 -14.94 46.84
CA ILE A 163 -28.04 -14.18 46.88
C ILE A 163 -27.88 -13.04 47.89
N LEU A 164 -27.92 -11.80 47.40
CA LEU A 164 -28.01 -10.60 48.22
C LEU A 164 -29.48 -10.25 48.43
N SER A 165 -29.98 -10.42 49.67
CA SER A 165 -31.36 -10.10 50.06
C SER A 165 -31.45 -8.76 50.81
N PHE A 166 -32.46 -7.97 50.46
CA PHE A 166 -32.83 -6.73 51.14
C PHE A 166 -34.20 -6.91 51.81
N GLY A 167 -34.20 -7.05 53.12
CA GLY A 167 -35.41 -7.22 53.92
C GLY A 167 -35.36 -6.40 55.20
N THR A 168 -36.36 -6.58 56.06
CA THR A 168 -36.38 -5.95 57.38
C THR A 168 -35.16 -6.30 58.21
N CYS A 169 -34.80 -5.40 59.12
CA CYS A 169 -33.56 -5.50 59.91
C CYS A 169 -33.66 -6.56 61.03
N ILE A 170 -32.76 -7.54 61.00
CA ILE A 170 -32.55 -8.58 62.02
C ILE A 170 -31.27 -8.25 62.80
N LYS A 171 -31.35 -8.29 64.14
CA LYS A 171 -30.23 -7.95 65.03
C LYS A 171 -29.02 -8.87 64.88
N GLU A 172 -29.24 -10.13 64.53
CA GLU A 172 -28.22 -11.18 64.36
C GLU A 172 -27.22 -10.86 63.24
N TYR A 173 -27.63 -10.05 62.25
CA TYR A 173 -26.80 -9.63 61.12
C TYR A 173 -26.39 -8.15 61.19
N LEU A 174 -26.45 -7.51 62.35
CA LEU A 174 -25.87 -6.18 62.58
C LEU A 174 -24.37 -6.31 62.88
N GLN A 175 -23.57 -5.41 62.30
CA GLN A 175 -22.17 -5.22 62.71
C GLN A 175 -22.06 -4.21 63.85
N GLU A 176 -20.89 -4.13 64.49
CA GLU A 176 -20.66 -3.18 65.59
C GLU A 176 -20.96 -1.72 65.15
N GLY A 177 -21.70 -0.99 65.99
CA GLY A 177 -22.14 0.37 65.71
C GLY A 177 -23.36 0.52 64.78
N GLN A 178 -23.85 -0.56 64.16
CA GLN A 178 -25.07 -0.53 63.34
C GLN A 178 -26.34 -0.66 64.20
N GLN A 179 -27.44 -0.01 63.80
CA GLN A 179 -28.73 -0.12 64.48
C GLN A 179 -29.90 -0.23 63.48
N CYS A 180 -30.91 -1.04 63.83
CA CYS A 180 -32.18 -1.09 63.10
C CYS A 180 -32.99 0.19 63.35
N ALA A 181 -33.66 0.69 62.32
CA ALA A 181 -34.59 1.82 62.44
C ALA A 181 -35.75 1.51 63.40
N ASN A 182 -36.23 2.53 64.12
CA ASN A 182 -37.47 2.45 64.88
C ASN A 182 -38.67 2.21 63.96
N GLN A 183 -39.70 1.48 64.43
CA GLN A 183 -40.89 1.15 63.64
C GLN A 183 -41.55 2.39 63.01
N THR A 184 -41.54 3.54 63.69
CA THR A 184 -42.06 4.81 63.14
C THR A 184 -41.31 5.28 61.90
N LEU A 185 -39.99 5.08 61.80
CA LEU A 185 -39.22 5.40 60.60
C LEU A 185 -39.46 4.39 59.47
N VAL A 186 -39.61 3.11 59.81
CA VAL A 186 -40.02 2.06 58.86
C VAL A 186 -41.39 2.40 58.27
N ASP A 187 -42.37 2.72 59.12
CA ASP A 187 -43.73 3.11 58.75
C ASP A 187 -43.81 4.42 57.94
N ILE A 188 -42.86 5.33 58.13
CA ILE A 188 -42.74 6.56 57.33
C ILE A 188 -42.13 6.24 55.96
N TYR A 189 -41.06 5.45 55.92
CA TYR A 189 -40.43 5.02 54.66
C TYR A 189 -41.43 4.24 53.81
N MET A 190 -42.02 3.16 54.31
CA MET A 190 -42.94 2.26 53.58
C MET A 190 -44.27 2.92 53.15
N LYS A 191 -44.48 4.23 53.41
CA LYS A 191 -45.60 5.04 52.90
C LYS A 191 -45.18 6.03 51.79
N GLN A 192 -43.90 6.05 51.41
CA GLN A 192 -43.39 6.88 50.33
C GLN A 192 -43.79 6.30 48.96
N GLN A 193 -44.05 7.17 47.98
CA GLN A 193 -44.71 6.77 46.73
C GLN A 193 -43.83 5.99 45.73
N SER A 194 -42.53 5.79 46.02
CA SER A 194 -41.63 5.01 45.17
C SER A 194 -40.35 4.60 45.90
N HIS A 195 -40.09 3.30 46.03
CA HIS A 195 -38.81 2.80 46.55
C HIS A 195 -37.83 2.49 45.41
N ALA A 196 -37.24 3.55 44.84
CA ALA A 196 -36.29 3.45 43.76
C ALA A 196 -34.91 3.00 44.26
N ILE A 197 -34.43 1.85 43.81
CA ILE A 197 -33.05 1.39 44.03
C ILE A 197 -32.27 1.49 42.71
N LEU A 198 -31.09 2.08 42.79
CA LEU A 198 -30.11 2.09 41.72
C LEU A 198 -29.03 1.04 42.00
N MET A 199 -28.84 0.17 41.01
CA MET A 199 -27.79 -0.84 41.00
C MET A 199 -26.85 -0.53 39.82
N ASN A 200 -25.59 -0.24 40.10
CA ASN A 200 -24.58 -0.15 39.06
C ASN A 200 -23.77 -1.44 39.03
N ASN A 201 -23.78 -2.12 37.89
CA ASN A 201 -22.96 -3.27 37.61
C ASN A 201 -21.69 -2.83 36.88
N TYR A 202 -20.55 -3.42 37.25
CA TYR A 202 -19.24 -3.16 36.68
C TYR A 202 -18.76 -4.39 35.91
N VAL A 203 -18.46 -4.19 34.63
CA VAL A 203 -17.90 -5.22 33.75
C VAL A 203 -16.60 -4.69 33.13
N LYS A 204 -15.75 -5.58 32.62
CA LYS A 204 -14.52 -5.19 31.92
C LYS A 204 -14.73 -5.37 30.41
N GLU A 205 -14.40 -4.34 29.64
CA GLU A 205 -14.38 -4.39 28.18
C GLU A 205 -12.95 -4.03 27.71
N TYR A 206 -12.42 -4.75 26.71
CA TYR A 206 -11.09 -4.47 26.18
C TYR A 206 -11.14 -3.33 25.15
N ASN A 207 -10.40 -2.25 25.39
CA ASN A 207 -10.30 -1.12 24.46
C ASN A 207 -9.14 -1.32 23.47
N PRO A 208 -9.41 -1.62 22.19
CA PRO A 208 -8.37 -1.91 21.20
C PRO A 208 -7.51 -0.70 20.81
N LYS A 209 -7.95 0.53 21.08
CA LYS A 209 -7.13 1.74 20.81
C LYS A 209 -6.14 2.03 21.92
N LYS A 210 -6.47 1.64 23.16
CA LYS A 210 -5.64 1.85 24.35
C LYS A 210 -4.83 0.62 24.77
N MET A 211 -5.06 -0.53 24.12
CA MET A 211 -4.49 -1.85 24.47
C MET A 211 -4.73 -2.26 25.93
N LYS A 212 -5.89 -1.88 26.51
CA LYS A 212 -6.17 -2.04 27.95
C LYS A 212 -7.62 -2.44 28.21
N LEU A 213 -7.83 -3.21 29.28
CA LEU A 213 -9.15 -3.42 29.88
C LEU A 213 -9.63 -2.13 30.56
N GLU A 214 -10.86 -1.74 30.28
CA GLU A 214 -11.53 -0.60 30.92
C GLU A 214 -12.80 -1.09 31.64
N THR A 215 -13.05 -0.59 32.86
CA THR A 215 -14.25 -0.94 33.62
C THR A 215 -15.43 -0.11 33.15
N VAL A 216 -16.42 -0.76 32.55
CA VAL A 216 -17.65 -0.15 32.03
C VAL A 216 -18.77 -0.29 33.06
N LYS A 217 -19.46 0.83 33.33
CA LYS A 217 -20.52 0.95 34.33
C LYS A 217 -21.90 0.83 33.68
N LYS A 218 -22.57 -0.31 33.87
CA LYS A 218 -23.95 -0.56 33.40
C LYS A 218 -24.92 -0.26 34.55
N GLN A 219 -25.75 0.79 34.42
CA GLN A 219 -26.65 1.25 35.48
C GLN A 219 -28.08 0.72 35.27
N PHE A 220 -28.62 0.03 36.28
CA PHE A 220 -29.99 -0.47 36.35
C PHE A 220 -30.79 0.31 37.41
N LEU A 221 -32.09 0.49 37.16
CA LEU A 221 -33.03 1.13 38.07
C LEU A 221 -34.20 0.16 38.30
N THR A 222 -34.45 -0.17 39.57
CA THR A 222 -35.62 -0.94 39.97
C THR A 222 -36.47 -0.14 40.96
N MET A 223 -37.75 -0.51 41.07
CA MET A 223 -38.68 -0.01 42.08
C MET A 223 -39.43 -1.20 42.67
N PHE A 224 -39.64 -1.18 43.99
CA PHE A 224 -40.41 -2.20 44.70
C PHE A 224 -41.51 -1.56 45.54
N ASN A 225 -42.50 -2.37 45.91
CA ASN A 225 -43.61 -2.02 46.80
C ASN A 225 -43.60 -2.93 48.04
N ASN A 226 -44.39 -2.61 49.05
CA ASN A 226 -44.44 -3.38 50.30
C ASN A 226 -44.95 -4.82 50.10
N ASP A 227 -45.81 -5.03 49.09
CA ASP A 227 -46.51 -6.31 48.88
C ASP A 227 -45.70 -7.31 48.03
N THR A 228 -44.76 -6.82 47.21
CA THR A 228 -44.03 -7.63 46.20
C THR A 228 -42.52 -7.61 46.40
N THR A 229 -41.89 -8.79 46.42
CA THR A 229 -40.44 -8.92 46.27
C THR A 229 -40.05 -8.82 44.80
N ILE A 230 -39.13 -7.91 44.46
CA ILE A 230 -38.46 -7.94 43.16
C ILE A 230 -37.31 -8.95 43.22
N TYR A 231 -37.32 -9.92 42.31
CA TYR A 231 -36.24 -10.90 42.14
C TYR A 231 -35.47 -10.58 40.86
N LEU A 232 -34.17 -10.29 40.99
CA LEU A 232 -33.26 -10.09 39.88
C LEU A 232 -32.24 -11.24 39.84
N GLN A 233 -32.26 -12.04 38.79
CA GLN A 233 -31.18 -12.99 38.50
C GLN A 233 -30.14 -12.31 37.62
N ASN A 234 -28.92 -12.15 38.15
CA ASN A 234 -27.77 -11.54 37.49
C ASN A 234 -26.86 -12.66 36.97
N GLN A 235 -27.01 -13.03 35.70
CA GLN A 235 -26.16 -14.05 35.07
C GLN A 235 -24.89 -13.39 34.53
N ILE A 236 -23.76 -13.69 35.16
CA ILE A 236 -22.44 -13.11 34.85
C ILE A 236 -21.81 -13.91 33.72
N ARG A 237 -21.55 -13.25 32.59
CA ARG A 237 -20.85 -13.82 31.43
C ARG A 237 -19.37 -13.53 31.53
N ILE A 238 -18.57 -14.60 31.50
CA ILE A 238 -17.12 -14.51 31.46
C ILE A 238 -16.65 -14.50 30.01
N SER A 239 -15.74 -13.57 29.68
CA SER A 239 -14.96 -13.65 28.45
C SER A 239 -13.55 -14.14 28.73
N LYS A 240 -13.07 -15.04 27.86
CA LYS A 240 -11.65 -15.34 27.66
C LYS A 240 -11.20 -14.53 26.45
N THR A 241 -10.35 -13.53 26.66
CA THR A 241 -9.75 -12.78 25.56
C THR A 241 -8.31 -13.25 25.35
N ASN A 242 -7.97 -13.62 24.11
CA ASN A 242 -6.61 -13.84 23.65
C ASN A 242 -6.21 -12.67 22.72
N ILE A 243 -5.14 -11.97 23.07
CA ILE A 243 -4.68 -10.77 22.39
C ILE A 243 -3.32 -11.06 21.77
N ASP A 244 -3.21 -10.94 20.45
CA ASP A 244 -1.95 -11.01 19.72
C ASP A 244 -1.50 -9.58 19.35
N ASP A 245 -0.56 -9.04 20.12
CA ASP A 245 0.07 -7.73 19.91
C ASP A 245 1.48 -7.81 19.28
N GLY A 246 1.83 -8.99 18.75
CA GLY A 246 3.16 -9.27 18.23
C GLY A 246 3.53 -8.46 16.98
N PHE A 247 4.69 -7.78 17.02
CA PHE A 247 5.21 -6.93 15.93
C PHE A 247 5.35 -7.63 14.57
N LEU A 248 5.80 -8.90 14.57
CA LEU A 248 6.10 -9.70 13.38
C LEU A 248 5.63 -11.15 13.54
N PHE A 249 5.94 -11.76 14.68
CA PHE A 249 5.48 -13.09 15.07
C PHE A 249 4.44 -12.97 16.18
N PRO A 250 3.49 -13.91 16.31
CA PRO A 250 2.47 -13.87 17.35
C PRO A 250 3.04 -13.69 18.77
N SER A 251 2.46 -12.77 19.54
CA SER A 251 2.72 -12.62 20.98
C SER A 251 1.39 -12.63 21.71
N GLN A 252 1.02 -13.79 22.26
CA GLN A 252 -0.31 -14.01 22.81
C GLN A 252 -0.35 -13.71 24.31
N SER A 253 -1.22 -12.78 24.71
CA SER A 253 -1.59 -12.54 26.10
C SER A 253 -3.03 -12.97 26.37
N TYR A 254 -3.21 -13.72 27.47
CA TYR A 254 -4.51 -14.21 27.93
C TYR A 254 -5.08 -13.28 29.00
N SER A 255 -6.39 -13.06 29.00
CA SER A 255 -7.11 -12.41 30.09
C SER A 255 -8.52 -12.97 30.21
N GLU A 256 -8.97 -13.23 31.43
CA GLU A 256 -10.32 -13.73 31.71
C GLU A 256 -11.04 -12.80 32.70
N PHE A 257 -12.25 -12.36 32.35
CA PHE A 257 -12.97 -11.33 33.09
C PHE A 257 -14.50 -11.35 32.84
N PRO A 258 -15.32 -10.79 33.76
CA PRO A 258 -16.73 -10.58 33.51
C PRO A 258 -16.92 -9.49 32.45
N VAL A 259 -17.46 -9.86 31.29
CA VAL A 259 -17.70 -8.96 30.14
C VAL A 259 -19.13 -8.41 30.12
N ASP A 260 -20.08 -9.16 30.67
CA ASP A 260 -21.49 -8.80 30.66
C ASP A 260 -22.25 -9.40 31.85
N ILE A 261 -23.34 -8.74 32.25
CA ILE A 261 -24.25 -9.26 33.28
C ILE A 261 -25.67 -9.14 32.74
N VAL A 262 -26.27 -10.28 32.43
CA VAL A 262 -27.66 -10.36 31.97
C VAL A 262 -28.56 -10.33 33.20
N ILE A 263 -29.41 -9.32 33.30
CA ILE A 263 -30.37 -9.15 34.41
C ILE A 263 -31.73 -9.67 33.94
N ILE A 264 -32.22 -10.75 34.57
CA ILE A 264 -33.59 -11.26 34.39
C ILE A 264 -34.40 -10.82 35.60
N SER A 265 -35.45 -10.03 35.37
CA SER A 265 -36.28 -9.43 36.43
C SER A 265 -37.64 -10.14 36.55
N GLN A 266 -38.06 -10.44 37.78
CA GLN A 266 -39.36 -10.99 38.12
C GLN A 266 -39.93 -10.27 39.35
N SER A 267 -41.26 -10.27 39.49
CA SER A 267 -41.96 -9.77 40.68
C SER A 267 -42.75 -10.91 41.29
N ILE A 268 -42.52 -11.17 42.58
CA ILE A 268 -43.03 -12.34 43.32
C ILE A 268 -43.70 -11.84 44.61
N ASP A 269 -44.66 -12.58 45.14
CA ASP A 269 -45.30 -12.25 46.43
C ASP A 269 -44.30 -12.32 47.60
N THR A 270 -44.39 -11.36 48.52
CA THR A 270 -43.45 -11.25 49.66
C THR A 270 -43.42 -12.46 50.58
N GLN A 271 -44.48 -13.25 50.68
CA GLN A 271 -44.51 -14.44 51.54
C GLN A 271 -43.56 -15.53 51.03
N SER A 272 -43.32 -15.60 49.71
CA SER A 272 -42.48 -16.64 49.10
C SER A 272 -41.00 -16.54 49.46
N PHE A 273 -40.47 -15.32 49.66
CA PHE A 273 -39.12 -15.13 50.20
C PHE A 273 -39.10 -14.98 51.73
N SER A 274 -40.22 -14.60 52.35
CA SER A 274 -40.32 -14.51 53.81
C SER A 274 -40.21 -15.87 54.50
N SER A 275 -40.63 -16.95 53.85
CA SER A 275 -40.41 -18.33 54.36
C SER A 275 -38.93 -18.75 54.29
N ILE A 276 -38.20 -18.32 53.26
CA ILE A 276 -36.79 -18.68 53.01
C ILE A 276 -35.82 -17.92 53.92
N PHE A 277 -36.01 -16.60 54.05
CA PHE A 277 -35.12 -15.74 54.86
C PHE A 277 -35.65 -15.48 56.27
N HIS A 278 -36.82 -16.02 56.62
CA HIS A 278 -37.54 -15.78 57.88
C HIS A 278 -37.84 -14.29 58.17
N ARG A 279 -37.85 -13.43 57.14
CA ARG A 279 -38.17 -12.00 57.22
C ARG A 279 -38.84 -11.46 55.94
N PRO A 280 -39.74 -10.46 56.04
CA PRO A 280 -40.19 -9.66 54.90
C PRO A 280 -38.99 -9.15 54.08
N THR A 281 -38.97 -9.49 52.80
CA THR A 281 -37.86 -9.25 51.87
C THR A 281 -38.39 -8.64 50.59
N PHE A 282 -37.84 -7.50 50.16
CA PHE A 282 -38.43 -6.64 49.12
C PHE A 282 -37.61 -6.58 47.82
N LEU A 283 -36.29 -6.80 47.91
CA LEU A 283 -35.41 -6.98 46.74
C LEU A 283 -34.49 -8.17 46.99
N VAL A 284 -34.36 -9.05 46.00
CA VAL A 284 -33.48 -10.22 46.02
C VAL A 284 -32.63 -10.21 44.76
N LEU A 285 -31.32 -10.19 44.92
CA LEU A 285 -30.34 -10.19 43.84
C LEU A 285 -29.58 -11.51 43.86
N ALA A 286 -29.98 -12.46 43.00
CA ALA A 286 -29.18 -13.66 42.76
C ALA A 286 -28.04 -13.33 41.79
N TYR A 287 -26.86 -13.88 42.04
CA TYR A 287 -25.67 -13.77 41.21
C TYR A 287 -25.16 -15.18 40.92
N SER A 288 -25.18 -15.55 39.65
CA SER A 288 -24.71 -16.84 39.13
C SER A 288 -23.77 -16.62 37.95
N LEU A 289 -22.92 -17.59 37.64
CA LEU A 289 -22.26 -17.63 36.33
C LEU A 289 -23.29 -18.00 35.24
N SER A 290 -23.06 -17.52 34.03
CA SER A 290 -23.82 -17.93 32.84
C SER A 290 -23.15 -19.15 32.19
N GLU A 291 -23.95 -20.09 31.71
CA GLU A 291 -23.50 -21.20 30.85
C GLU A 291 -22.86 -20.70 29.55
N ILE A 292 -23.21 -19.49 29.10
CA ILE A 292 -22.68 -18.89 27.87
C ILE A 292 -21.44 -18.05 28.21
N SER A 293 -20.30 -18.49 27.72
CA SER A 293 -19.03 -17.76 27.76
C SER A 293 -18.68 -17.15 26.39
N GLN A 294 -17.80 -16.15 26.38
CA GLN A 294 -17.35 -15.47 25.16
C GLN A 294 -15.85 -15.62 24.95
N GLU A 295 -15.45 -16.37 23.93
CA GLU A 295 -14.05 -16.53 23.54
C GLU A 295 -13.74 -15.52 22.43
N GLN A 296 -12.90 -14.53 22.74
CA GLN A 296 -12.58 -13.39 21.90
C GLN A 296 -11.11 -13.43 21.50
N PHE A 297 -10.83 -13.30 20.20
CA PHE A 297 -9.47 -13.19 19.67
C PHE A 297 -9.28 -11.80 19.06
N ILE A 298 -8.19 -11.14 19.44
CA ILE A 298 -7.85 -9.78 19.01
C ILE A 298 -6.45 -9.82 18.39
N GLU A 299 -6.37 -9.80 17.06
CA GLU A 299 -5.10 -9.74 16.33
C GLU A 299 -4.82 -8.32 15.86
N TYR A 300 -3.76 -7.71 16.36
CA TYR A 300 -3.27 -6.42 15.84
C TYR A 300 -2.56 -6.60 14.49
N PRO A 301 -2.66 -5.61 13.58
CA PRO A 301 -2.02 -5.69 12.27
C PRO A 301 -0.49 -5.74 12.43
N LYS A 302 0.10 -6.87 12.01
CA LYS A 302 1.54 -7.10 12.04
C LYS A 302 2.26 -6.22 11.02
N PHE A 303 3.53 -5.91 11.28
CA PHE A 303 4.34 -5.08 10.37
C PHE A 303 4.46 -5.67 8.96
N SER A 304 4.39 -7.01 8.84
CA SER A 304 4.30 -7.73 7.56
C SER A 304 3.03 -7.41 6.77
N GLU A 305 1.88 -7.23 7.43
CA GLU A 305 0.61 -6.86 6.78
C GLU A 305 0.64 -5.40 6.33
N VAL A 306 1.14 -4.50 7.18
CA VAL A 306 1.31 -3.08 6.83
C VAL A 306 2.29 -2.91 5.64
N LEU A 307 3.37 -3.70 5.59
CA LEU A 307 4.26 -3.74 4.42
C LEU A 307 3.60 -4.31 3.17
N ALA A 308 2.67 -5.27 3.29
CA ALA A 308 1.92 -5.79 2.15
C ALA A 308 0.93 -4.75 1.59
N ASP A 309 0.22 -4.02 2.45
CA ASP A 309 -0.67 -2.92 2.06
C ASP A 309 0.10 -1.76 1.38
N ILE A 310 1.31 -1.47 1.86
CA ILE A 310 2.25 -0.54 1.20
C ILE A 310 2.71 -1.12 -0.15
N GLY A 311 3.02 -2.42 -0.21
CA GLY A 311 3.41 -3.14 -1.41
C GLY A 311 2.35 -3.13 -2.51
N SER A 312 1.06 -3.16 -2.14
CA SER A 312 -0.08 -3.07 -3.05
C SER A 312 -0.03 -1.83 -3.94
N ILE A 313 0.43 -0.68 -3.41
CA ILE A 313 0.58 0.56 -4.19
C ILE A 313 1.68 0.43 -5.25
N VAL A 314 2.69 -0.43 -5.09
CA VAL A 314 3.73 -0.63 -6.11
C VAL A 314 3.13 -1.09 -7.44
N SER A 315 2.08 -1.91 -7.41
CA SER A 315 1.30 -2.30 -8.61
C SER A 315 0.71 -1.08 -9.32
N ILE A 316 0.19 -0.11 -8.57
CA ILE A 316 -0.35 1.16 -9.11
C ILE A 316 0.79 2.02 -9.69
N ILE A 317 1.96 2.08 -9.05
CA ILE A 317 3.16 2.74 -9.62
C ILE A 317 3.55 2.11 -10.96
N LEU A 318 3.52 0.78 -11.08
CA LEU A 318 3.86 0.06 -12.32
C LEU A 318 2.88 0.40 -13.46
N VAL A 319 1.58 0.54 -13.16
CA VAL A 319 0.58 1.00 -14.16
C VAL A 319 0.85 2.45 -14.60
N PHE A 320 1.08 3.38 -13.68
CA PHE A 320 1.42 4.76 -14.04
C PHE A 320 2.77 4.86 -14.78
N SER A 321 3.76 4.09 -14.38
CA SER A 321 5.05 3.93 -15.08
C SER A 321 4.85 3.52 -16.54
N HIS A 322 4.01 2.52 -16.79
CA HIS A 322 3.69 2.07 -18.15
C HIS A 322 3.01 3.18 -18.99
N ILE A 323 2.07 3.93 -18.42
CA ILE A 323 1.46 5.09 -19.09
C ILE A 323 2.50 6.17 -19.43
N ILE A 324 3.44 6.45 -18.51
CA ILE A 324 4.51 7.43 -18.74
C ILE A 324 5.49 6.95 -19.82
N LEU A 325 5.83 5.66 -19.84
CA LEU A 325 6.66 5.04 -20.88
C LEU A 325 6.00 5.19 -22.26
N LEU A 326 4.72 4.83 -22.42
CA LEU A 326 3.98 5.01 -23.68
C LEU A 326 3.95 6.49 -24.14
N VAL A 327 3.79 7.43 -23.20
CA VAL A 327 3.81 8.87 -23.49
C VAL A 327 5.21 9.38 -23.85
N ASN A 328 6.27 8.82 -23.27
CA ASN A 328 7.66 9.12 -23.64
C ASN A 328 8.00 8.51 -25.02
N GLU A 329 7.51 7.30 -25.32
CA GLU A 329 7.69 6.60 -26.60
C GLU A 329 7.02 7.36 -27.76
N GLN A 330 5.75 7.76 -27.61
CA GLN A 330 5.05 8.57 -28.62
C GLN A 330 5.72 9.93 -28.87
N LYS A 331 6.41 10.50 -27.87
CA LYS A 331 7.20 11.74 -28.04
C LYS A 331 8.49 11.47 -28.80
N LEU A 332 9.17 10.37 -28.49
CA LEU A 332 10.38 9.92 -29.17
C LEU A 332 10.11 9.55 -30.64
N GLU A 333 8.99 8.89 -30.96
CA GLU A 333 8.53 8.66 -32.34
C GLU A 333 8.38 10.01 -33.07
N LYS A 334 7.61 10.94 -32.49
CA LYS A 334 7.35 12.26 -33.08
C LYS A 334 8.63 13.08 -33.29
N GLU A 335 9.55 13.10 -32.32
CA GLU A 335 10.84 13.78 -32.46
C GLU A 335 11.71 13.13 -33.56
N SER A 336 11.69 11.80 -33.68
CA SER A 336 12.46 11.06 -34.70
C SER A 336 11.88 11.25 -36.10
N VAL A 337 10.56 11.22 -36.24
CA VAL A 337 9.84 11.58 -37.48
C VAL A 337 10.14 13.02 -37.86
N GLN A 338 10.06 13.97 -36.93
CA GLN A 338 10.37 15.38 -37.20
C GLN A 338 11.83 15.58 -37.64
N LYS A 339 12.79 14.85 -37.06
CA LYS A 339 14.19 14.85 -37.50
C LYS A 339 14.33 14.37 -38.94
N ILE A 340 13.73 13.23 -39.30
CA ILE A 340 13.72 12.73 -40.69
C ILE A 340 13.12 13.78 -41.63
N ILE A 341 11.99 14.40 -41.28
CA ILE A 341 11.36 15.46 -42.09
C ILE A 341 12.33 16.63 -42.29
N SER A 342 12.99 17.10 -41.23
CA SER A 342 13.96 18.22 -41.32
C SER A 342 15.22 17.91 -42.13
N MET A 343 15.57 16.64 -42.32
CA MET A 343 16.71 16.23 -43.17
C MET A 343 16.38 16.27 -44.66
N TYR A 344 15.14 15.97 -45.05
CA TYR A 344 14.70 16.00 -46.45
C TYR A 344 14.08 17.35 -46.86
N TYR A 345 13.38 18.01 -45.94
CA TYR A 345 12.65 19.26 -46.17
C TYR A 345 13.14 20.34 -45.20
N PRO A 346 14.35 20.91 -45.41
CA PRO A 346 14.95 21.87 -44.48
C PRO A 346 14.11 23.15 -44.31
N GLU A 347 13.30 23.52 -45.30
CA GLU A 347 12.40 24.68 -45.22
C GLU A 347 11.32 24.54 -44.12
N ILE A 348 10.92 23.31 -43.78
CA ILE A 348 9.94 23.05 -42.71
C ILE A 348 10.49 23.47 -41.33
N VAL A 349 11.81 23.58 -41.16
CA VAL A 349 12.44 24.10 -39.93
C VAL A 349 12.09 25.57 -39.68
N ASN A 350 11.76 26.34 -40.73
CA ASN A 350 11.37 27.74 -40.63
C ASN A 350 9.86 27.94 -40.34
N ILE A 351 9.06 26.87 -40.34
CA ILE A 351 7.61 26.91 -40.12
C ILE A 351 7.32 26.84 -38.61
N LYS A 352 6.62 27.85 -38.09
CA LYS A 352 6.24 27.96 -36.68
C LYS A 352 4.81 27.51 -36.47
N PHE A 353 4.64 26.39 -35.77
CA PHE A 353 3.33 25.90 -35.32
C PHE A 353 2.91 26.58 -34.02
N LYS A 354 1.69 27.14 -33.99
CA LYS A 354 0.99 27.42 -32.73
C LYS A 354 0.04 26.25 -32.45
N SER A 355 0.26 25.51 -31.37
CA SER A 355 -0.62 24.40 -30.97
C SER A 355 -1.39 24.71 -29.69
N ASN A 356 -2.54 24.07 -29.50
CA ASN A 356 -3.25 24.08 -28.23
C ASN A 356 -2.55 23.18 -27.20
N TRP A 357 -3.04 23.16 -25.96
CA TRP A 357 -2.48 22.35 -24.88
C TRP A 357 -2.62 20.83 -25.07
N TYR A 358 -3.51 20.39 -25.97
CA TYR A 358 -3.60 19.00 -26.45
C TYR A 358 -2.65 18.70 -27.63
N GLY A 359 -1.82 19.65 -28.06
CA GLY A 359 -0.89 19.51 -29.18
C GLY A 359 -1.49 19.68 -30.58
N LYS A 360 -2.80 19.92 -30.71
CA LYS A 360 -3.45 20.17 -32.00
C LYS A 360 -3.05 21.54 -32.54
N ILE A 361 -2.53 21.56 -33.77
CA ILE A 361 -2.11 22.79 -34.47
C ILE A 361 -3.33 23.72 -34.65
N ILE A 362 -3.23 24.92 -34.10
CA ILE A 362 -4.21 26.01 -34.25
C ILE A 362 -3.91 26.81 -35.52
N ASP A 363 -2.64 27.15 -35.72
CA ASP A 363 -2.18 28.15 -36.70
C ASP A 363 -0.75 27.81 -37.16
N VAL A 364 -0.40 28.16 -38.40
CA VAL A 364 0.83 27.78 -39.11
C VAL A 364 1.41 29.00 -39.81
N ILE A 365 2.58 29.44 -39.35
CA ILE A 365 3.25 30.65 -39.84
C ILE A 365 4.59 30.31 -40.46
N GLN A 366 4.81 30.72 -41.71
CA GLN A 366 6.10 30.68 -42.39
C GLN A 366 6.50 32.11 -42.76
N ASN A 367 7.67 32.55 -42.32
CA ASN A 367 8.20 33.90 -42.61
C ASN A 367 7.18 35.02 -42.31
N GLU A 368 6.48 34.91 -41.17
CA GLU A 368 5.44 35.83 -40.68
C GLU A 368 4.12 35.85 -41.47
N ILE A 369 4.00 35.07 -42.55
CA ILE A 369 2.78 34.85 -43.33
C ILE A 369 2.03 33.63 -42.80
N SER A 370 0.70 33.73 -42.66
CA SER A 370 -0.19 32.61 -42.33
C SER A 370 -0.47 31.75 -43.56
N ILE A 371 -0.17 30.45 -43.50
CA ILE A 371 -0.46 29.49 -44.57
C ILE A 371 -1.92 28.99 -44.45
N ASP A 372 -2.56 28.55 -45.54
CA ASP A 372 -3.77 27.72 -45.41
C ASP A 372 -3.48 26.46 -44.61
N LYS A 373 -4.01 26.46 -43.39
CA LYS A 373 -3.96 25.36 -42.44
C LYS A 373 -4.50 24.04 -43.01
N ILE A 374 -5.52 24.06 -43.86
CA ILE A 374 -6.18 22.83 -44.32
C ILE A 374 -5.31 22.12 -45.35
N ALA A 375 -4.85 22.83 -46.38
CA ALA A 375 -3.87 22.31 -47.34
C ALA A 375 -2.56 21.89 -46.64
N PHE A 376 -2.04 22.73 -45.73
CA PHE A 376 -0.79 22.42 -45.03
C PHE A 376 -0.89 21.16 -44.17
N LEU A 377 -1.96 21.00 -43.37
CA LEU A 377 -2.11 19.82 -42.51
C LEU A 377 -2.17 18.52 -43.34
N LYS A 378 -2.88 18.53 -44.46
CA LYS A 378 -2.94 17.36 -45.35
C LYS A 378 -1.55 16.99 -45.89
N TYR A 379 -0.80 17.97 -46.40
CA TYR A 379 0.57 17.77 -46.91
C TYR A 379 1.51 17.28 -45.79
N TYR A 380 1.39 17.85 -44.59
CA TYR A 380 2.20 17.47 -43.44
C TYR A 380 1.92 16.05 -42.94
N ASP A 381 0.66 15.60 -42.95
CA ASP A 381 0.28 14.22 -42.63
C ASP A 381 0.76 13.23 -43.70
N GLU A 382 0.72 13.61 -44.99
CA GLU A 382 1.30 12.82 -46.09
C GLU A 382 2.83 12.66 -45.94
N ILE A 383 3.55 13.74 -45.66
CA ILE A 383 4.99 13.69 -45.35
C ILE A 383 5.27 12.84 -44.10
N GLN A 384 4.52 13.02 -43.01
CA GLN A 384 4.68 12.20 -41.78
C GLN A 384 4.52 10.71 -42.07
N ARG A 385 3.54 10.32 -42.89
CA ARG A 385 3.31 8.93 -43.28
C ARG A 385 4.52 8.33 -43.99
N VAL A 386 5.16 9.08 -44.90
CA VAL A 386 6.37 8.60 -45.60
C VAL A 386 7.60 8.63 -44.68
N ALA A 387 7.75 9.64 -43.82
CA ALA A 387 8.84 9.69 -42.84
C ALA A 387 8.79 8.51 -41.85
N ARG A 388 7.59 8.09 -41.40
CA ARG A 388 7.40 6.85 -40.63
C ARG A 388 7.74 5.59 -41.44
N LYS A 389 7.29 5.50 -42.71
CA LYS A 389 7.69 4.39 -43.61
C LYS A 389 9.22 4.32 -43.81
N LYS A 390 9.93 5.46 -43.84
CA LYS A 390 11.41 5.52 -43.96
C LYS A 390 12.15 5.22 -42.66
N LEU A 391 11.52 5.42 -41.49
CA LEU A 391 12.06 5.03 -40.17
C LEU A 391 12.03 3.51 -39.94
N ASN A 392 11.18 2.77 -40.65
CA ASN A 392 11.11 1.30 -40.58
C ASN A 392 12.47 0.67 -40.91
N MET A 393 12.94 -0.24 -40.04
CA MET A 393 14.21 -0.96 -40.20
C MET A 393 14.35 -1.67 -41.54
N ALA A 394 13.26 -2.22 -42.11
CA ALA A 394 13.28 -2.81 -43.45
C ALA A 394 13.72 -1.79 -44.53
N ASN A 395 13.28 -0.53 -44.42
CA ASN A 395 13.67 0.53 -45.36
C ASN A 395 15.09 1.05 -45.09
N ILE A 396 15.54 1.06 -43.84
CA ILE A 396 16.92 1.41 -43.47
C ILE A 396 17.90 0.39 -44.08
N ILE A 397 17.67 -0.91 -43.86
CA ILE A 397 18.47 -2.00 -44.44
C ILE A 397 18.46 -1.90 -45.98
N TYR A 398 17.29 -1.72 -46.59
CA TYR A 398 17.14 -1.58 -48.04
C TYR A 398 17.89 -0.37 -48.61
N THR A 399 17.89 0.76 -47.90
CA THR A 399 18.61 1.97 -48.31
C THR A 399 20.13 1.79 -48.18
N GLN A 400 20.59 1.14 -47.10
CA GLN A 400 22.00 0.79 -46.92
C GLN A 400 22.49 -0.20 -48.00
N ALA A 401 21.67 -1.21 -48.35
CA ALA A 401 21.97 -2.14 -49.44
C ALA A 401 22.00 -1.42 -50.80
N LYS A 402 21.05 -0.52 -51.09
CA LYS A 402 21.07 0.33 -52.30
C LYS A 402 22.33 1.20 -52.37
N LEU A 403 22.74 1.81 -51.26
CA LEU A 403 23.99 2.59 -51.20
C LEU A 403 25.21 1.71 -51.49
N GLN A 404 25.27 0.50 -50.90
CA GLN A 404 26.33 -0.48 -51.14
C GLN A 404 26.39 -0.89 -52.62
N PHE A 405 25.26 -1.20 -53.25
CA PHE A 405 25.21 -1.51 -54.68
C PHE A 405 25.63 -0.33 -55.56
N LEU A 406 25.24 0.90 -55.21
CA LEU A 406 25.64 2.11 -55.95
C LEU A 406 27.15 2.39 -55.84
N ILE A 407 27.74 2.19 -54.66
CA ILE A 407 29.20 2.26 -54.46
C ILE A 407 29.90 1.17 -55.29
N GLN A 408 29.37 -0.06 -55.29
CA GLN A 408 29.90 -1.19 -56.08
C GLN A 408 29.75 -1.02 -57.60
N SER A 409 28.76 -0.26 -58.09
CA SER A 409 28.61 0.03 -59.53
C SER A 409 29.41 1.24 -59.99
N THR A 410 29.71 2.19 -59.09
CA THR A 410 30.42 3.43 -59.41
C THR A 410 31.95 3.30 -59.29
N TYR A 411 32.43 2.44 -58.37
CA TYR A 411 33.86 2.26 -58.09
C TYR A 411 34.33 0.84 -58.40
N THR A 412 35.53 0.73 -58.98
CA THR A 412 36.14 -0.59 -59.23
C THR A 412 36.51 -1.30 -57.93
N GLN A 413 36.53 -2.63 -57.93
CA GLN A 413 36.78 -3.44 -56.74
C GLN A 413 38.15 -3.14 -56.08
N SER A 414 39.15 -2.71 -56.87
CA SER A 414 40.45 -2.23 -56.38
C SER A 414 40.36 -0.90 -55.64
N GLN A 415 39.60 0.08 -56.16
CA GLN A 415 39.36 1.37 -55.48
C GLN A 415 38.59 1.18 -54.17
N ILE A 416 37.60 0.28 -54.15
CA ILE A 416 36.85 -0.07 -52.92
C ILE A 416 37.77 -0.74 -51.89
N ARG A 417 38.63 -1.68 -52.32
CA ARG A 417 39.66 -2.28 -51.44
C ARG A 417 40.65 -1.24 -50.91
N GLN A 418 41.10 -0.29 -51.74
CA GLN A 418 41.97 0.81 -51.31
C GLN A 418 41.27 1.72 -50.29
N ALA A 419 40.00 2.08 -50.50
CA ALA A 419 39.23 2.84 -49.52
C ALA A 419 39.10 2.13 -48.17
N HIS A 420 38.88 0.81 -48.16
CA HIS A 420 38.90 0.00 -46.93
C HIS A 420 40.30 -0.15 -46.31
N GLN A 421 41.37 -0.04 -47.10
CA GLN A 421 42.76 -0.02 -46.60
C GLN A 421 43.16 1.35 -46.02
N VAL A 422 42.53 2.45 -46.47
CA VAL A 422 42.57 3.77 -45.79
C VAL A 422 41.61 3.74 -44.58
N GLY A 423 41.86 2.81 -43.66
CA GLY A 423 41.21 2.82 -42.36
C GLY A 423 41.52 4.10 -41.59
N ILE A 424 40.63 4.47 -40.67
CA ILE A 424 40.86 5.59 -39.75
C ILE A 424 42.13 5.30 -38.97
N LYS A 425 43.21 6.04 -39.25
CA LYS A 425 44.47 5.90 -38.52
C LYS A 425 44.21 6.18 -37.04
N LEU A 426 44.44 5.17 -36.20
CA LEU A 426 44.41 5.36 -34.75
C LEU A 426 45.34 6.54 -34.41
N GLN A 427 44.87 7.48 -33.58
CA GLN A 427 45.79 8.43 -32.97
C GLN A 427 46.79 7.61 -32.15
N GLN A 428 48.06 7.64 -32.56
CA GLN A 428 49.14 7.03 -31.80
C GLN A 428 49.35 7.90 -30.56
N PHE A 429 48.70 7.53 -29.45
CA PHE A 429 49.01 8.08 -28.15
C PHE A 429 50.50 7.90 -27.89
N PRO A 430 51.24 8.97 -27.52
CA PRO A 430 52.64 8.83 -27.19
C PRO A 430 52.76 7.86 -26.02
N LYS A 431 53.49 6.76 -26.21
CA LYS A 431 53.80 5.83 -25.12
C LYS A 431 54.55 6.62 -24.04
N ALA A 432 54.04 6.57 -22.81
CA ALA A 432 54.78 7.08 -21.66
C ALA A 432 56.14 6.35 -21.59
N GLN A 433 57.18 7.08 -21.18
CA GLN A 433 58.53 6.55 -21.11
C GLN A 433 58.64 5.58 -19.93
N ASP A 434 58.93 4.30 -20.20
CA ASP A 434 59.52 3.43 -19.17
C ASP A 434 60.95 3.91 -18.93
N GLN A 435 61.12 4.66 -17.84
CA GLN A 435 62.42 5.09 -17.35
C GLN A 435 63.11 3.92 -16.62
N SER A 436 64.20 3.40 -17.17
CA SER A 436 65.16 2.64 -16.37
C SER A 436 66.61 2.73 -16.89
N ASN A 437 67.36 3.57 -16.18
CA ASN A 437 68.77 3.38 -15.81
C ASN A 437 69.89 3.46 -16.88
N ILE A 438 70.53 4.64 -16.86
CA ILE A 438 71.97 4.84 -16.58
C ILE A 438 73.01 4.32 -17.60
N GLU A 439 73.69 5.32 -18.18
CA GLU A 439 75.11 5.41 -18.58
C GLU A 439 75.99 4.15 -18.65
N TYR A 440 76.69 4.00 -19.77
CA TYR A 440 78.17 4.03 -19.78
C TYR A 440 78.68 4.64 -21.12
N ILE A 441 79.99 4.86 -21.24
CA ILE A 441 80.62 5.88 -22.12
C ILE A 441 81.57 5.25 -23.17
N GLN A 442 81.67 5.89 -24.36
CA GLN A 442 82.61 5.59 -25.46
C GLN A 442 82.33 4.25 -26.21
N ARG A 443 82.80 4.02 -27.46
CA ARG A 443 83.83 4.71 -28.29
C ARG A 443 83.53 4.62 -29.81
N ASN A 444 84.45 5.16 -30.62
CA ASN A 444 84.41 5.38 -32.07
C ASN A 444 84.33 4.12 -32.98
N GLU A 445 84.12 4.42 -34.27
CA GLU A 445 84.48 3.68 -35.51
C GLU A 445 83.52 2.60 -36.05
N PRO A 446 83.56 2.31 -37.38
CA PRO A 446 82.48 1.65 -38.11
C PRO A 446 82.91 0.29 -38.72
N ILE A 447 82.12 -0.21 -39.68
CA ILE A 447 82.41 -1.21 -40.74
C ILE A 447 81.71 -2.59 -40.60
N GLU A 448 81.12 -2.99 -41.74
CA GLU A 448 80.76 -4.34 -42.24
C GLU A 448 79.63 -5.23 -41.68
N HIS A 449 79.23 -6.12 -42.59
CA HIS A 449 78.16 -7.09 -42.53
C HIS A 449 78.42 -8.24 -41.56
N ILE A 450 77.34 -8.79 -40.99
CA ILE A 450 77.22 -10.23 -40.77
C ILE A 450 75.89 -10.70 -41.39
N GLN A 451 75.94 -11.79 -42.16
CA GLN A 451 74.80 -12.57 -42.66
C GLN A 451 74.60 -13.81 -41.77
N ILE A 452 73.44 -14.49 -41.84
CA ILE A 452 73.28 -15.96 -42.06
C ILE A 452 71.86 -16.46 -41.69
N HIS A 453 71.24 -17.22 -42.62
CA HIS A 453 70.21 -18.30 -42.57
C HIS A 453 69.03 -18.28 -41.56
N ASP A 454 67.92 -19.02 -41.74
CA ASP A 454 67.46 -20.02 -42.74
C ASP A 454 66.24 -19.48 -43.54
N VAL A 455 65.91 -19.85 -44.78
CA VAL A 455 65.78 -21.15 -45.51
C VAL A 455 64.49 -21.92 -45.21
N SER A 456 63.50 -21.75 -46.09
CA SER A 456 62.53 -22.80 -46.46
C SER A 456 62.04 -22.59 -47.89
N GLN A 457 62.04 -23.68 -48.65
CA GLN A 457 61.55 -23.89 -50.02
C GLN A 457 60.06 -23.45 -50.19
N VAL A 458 59.50 -23.27 -51.40
CA VAL A 458 59.62 -24.10 -52.62
C VAL A 458 59.51 -23.26 -53.90
N ASP A 459 60.34 -23.58 -54.89
CA ASP A 459 59.97 -23.52 -56.31
C ASP A 459 60.87 -24.47 -57.13
N SER A 460 60.35 -25.09 -58.19
CA SER A 460 61.15 -25.91 -59.12
C SER A 460 60.49 -25.99 -60.51
N ILE A 461 61.26 -25.65 -61.55
CA ILE A 461 60.80 -25.38 -62.92
C ILE A 461 61.43 -26.38 -63.89
N GLU A 462 60.65 -26.84 -64.88
CA GLU A 462 61.12 -27.13 -66.25
C GLU A 462 60.09 -26.45 -67.20
N LEU A 463 60.45 -25.62 -68.20
CA LEU A 463 61.29 -25.85 -69.40
C LEU A 463 60.67 -26.93 -70.32
N ASN A 464 60.52 -26.76 -71.63
CA ASN A 464 61.07 -25.79 -72.60
C ASN A 464 60.05 -25.63 -73.79
N GLU A 465 60.18 -24.85 -74.89
CA GLU A 465 61.24 -24.01 -75.49
C GLU A 465 60.65 -23.01 -76.53
N ASN A 466 61.48 -22.12 -77.06
CA ASN A 466 61.47 -21.57 -78.45
C ASN A 466 60.21 -20.92 -79.06
N SER A 467 60.22 -19.59 -79.14
CA SER A 467 60.42 -18.87 -80.44
C SER A 467 60.61 -17.36 -80.22
N SER A 468 61.02 -16.62 -81.26
CA SER A 468 61.43 -15.21 -81.15
C SER A 468 60.68 -14.29 -82.13
N ILE A 469 60.56 -12.99 -81.79
CA ILE A 469 60.72 -11.86 -82.73
C ILE A 469 60.70 -10.50 -81.98
N ARG A 470 61.37 -9.50 -82.54
CA ARG A 470 61.52 -8.13 -82.02
C ARG A 470 60.27 -7.27 -82.26
N LYS A 471 60.00 -6.31 -81.37
CA LYS A 471 60.08 -4.86 -81.68
C LYS A 471 59.97 -3.96 -80.45
N LYS A 472 60.79 -2.90 -80.39
CA LYS A 472 60.57 -1.72 -79.55
C LYS A 472 59.64 -0.76 -80.30
N VAL A 473 58.66 -0.20 -79.62
CA VAL A 473 58.05 1.10 -79.95
C VAL A 473 57.80 1.83 -78.63
N ALA A 474 58.24 3.08 -78.53
CA ALA A 474 57.77 4.02 -77.52
C ALA A 474 56.92 5.08 -78.23
N LEU A 475 55.93 5.67 -77.57
CA LEU A 475 55.59 7.09 -77.74
C LEU A 475 54.57 7.58 -76.69
N ASN A 476 54.79 8.83 -76.27
CA ASN A 476 53.82 9.85 -75.81
C ASN A 476 52.87 9.57 -74.64
N ASP A 477 53.17 10.25 -73.52
CA ASP A 477 52.16 10.96 -72.73
C ASP A 477 51.19 11.78 -73.59
N ASN A 478 49.90 11.78 -73.23
CA ASN A 478 48.92 12.83 -73.56
C ASN A 478 47.60 12.63 -72.79
N GLN A 479 47.66 12.55 -71.45
CA GLN A 479 46.44 12.52 -70.64
C GLN A 479 45.76 13.89 -70.59
N LYS A 480 44.70 14.07 -71.38
CA LYS A 480 43.79 15.22 -71.28
C LYS A 480 43.08 15.20 -69.93
N TYR A 481 43.44 16.10 -69.02
CA TYR A 481 42.63 16.41 -67.85
C TYR A 481 41.31 17.06 -68.28
N ILE A 482 40.22 16.30 -68.24
CA ILE A 482 38.86 16.84 -68.38
C ILE A 482 38.51 17.53 -67.07
N PHE A 483 38.76 18.85 -66.99
CA PHE A 483 38.25 19.69 -65.91
C PHE A 483 36.73 19.81 -66.01
N ILE A 484 36.00 18.86 -65.42
CA ILE A 484 34.58 19.04 -65.10
C ILE A 484 34.53 20.10 -64.01
N LYS A 485 34.30 21.34 -64.42
CA LYS A 485 34.04 22.47 -63.52
C LYS A 485 32.69 22.18 -62.83
N PRO A 486 32.63 22.00 -61.50
CA PRO A 486 31.34 21.77 -60.84
C PRO A 486 30.47 23.01 -61.01
N GLN A 487 29.32 22.86 -61.68
CA GLN A 487 28.31 23.90 -61.64
C GLN A 487 27.67 23.86 -60.26
N ASN A 488 27.82 24.96 -59.50
CA ASN A 488 27.13 25.15 -58.24
C ASN A 488 25.63 25.45 -58.48
N GLN A 489 24.91 24.42 -58.92
CA GLN A 489 23.47 24.34 -58.85
C GLN A 489 23.13 23.26 -57.83
N TYR A 490 22.69 23.69 -56.65
CA TYR A 490 22.05 22.79 -55.70
C TYR A 490 20.73 22.35 -56.34
N HIS A 491 20.71 21.14 -56.91
CA HIS A 491 19.46 20.49 -57.26
C HIS A 491 18.68 20.26 -55.96
N ILE A 492 17.62 21.04 -55.78
CA ILE A 492 16.56 20.73 -54.83
C ILE A 492 15.96 19.40 -55.31
N LEU A 493 15.95 18.39 -54.43
CA LEU A 493 15.36 17.09 -54.73
C LEU A 493 13.86 17.25 -54.92
N ASN A 494 13.32 16.68 -55.99
CA ASN A 494 11.88 16.70 -56.26
C ASN A 494 11.19 15.55 -55.52
N ASP A 495 9.87 15.62 -55.37
CA ASP A 495 9.08 14.55 -54.74
C ASP A 495 9.25 13.17 -55.44
N GLU A 496 9.64 13.14 -56.72
CA GLU A 496 9.94 11.91 -57.45
C GLU A 496 11.23 11.22 -56.95
N ASP A 497 12.28 11.98 -56.60
CA ASP A 497 13.51 11.46 -55.99
C ASP A 497 13.22 10.81 -54.63
N PHE A 498 12.18 11.29 -53.94
CA PHE A 498 11.76 10.80 -52.64
C PHE A 498 11.22 9.35 -52.71
N HIS A 499 10.65 8.92 -53.84
CA HIS A 499 10.18 7.55 -54.06
C HIS A 499 11.31 6.54 -54.32
N LEU A 500 12.44 6.98 -54.89
CA LEU A 500 13.54 6.12 -55.34
C LEU A 500 14.19 5.29 -54.21
N PHE A 501 14.06 5.76 -52.96
CA PHE A 501 14.65 5.16 -51.75
C PHE A 501 13.61 4.54 -50.80
N THR A 502 12.49 4.08 -51.35
CA THR A 502 11.49 3.29 -50.63
C THR A 502 11.27 1.92 -51.27
N ILE A 503 10.96 0.91 -50.46
CA ILE A 503 10.33 -0.32 -50.99
C ILE A 503 8.95 0.08 -51.51
N GLY A 504 8.71 -0.17 -52.80
CA GLY A 504 7.64 0.48 -53.55
C GLY A 504 6.29 -0.24 -53.52
N GLU A 505 5.24 0.55 -53.33
CA GLU A 505 3.92 0.33 -53.92
C GLU A 505 3.61 1.59 -54.74
N SER A 506 3.09 1.44 -55.96
CA SER A 506 2.51 2.56 -56.69
C SER A 506 1.19 2.94 -56.02
N ILE A 507 1.03 4.22 -55.66
CA ILE A 507 -0.24 4.71 -55.11
C ILE A 507 -1.26 4.78 -56.26
N PHE A 508 -1.98 3.68 -56.48
CA PHE A 508 -3.24 3.73 -57.20
C PHE A 508 -4.22 4.62 -56.44
N LYS A 509 -4.97 5.44 -57.18
CA LYS A 509 -6.12 6.17 -56.62
C LYS A 509 -7.31 5.22 -56.56
N ASP A 510 -7.35 4.42 -55.51
CA ASP A 510 -8.51 3.59 -55.21
C ASP A 510 -9.68 4.50 -54.78
N ASN A 511 -10.51 4.87 -55.77
CA ASN A 511 -11.83 5.44 -55.56
C ASN A 511 -12.84 4.33 -55.16
N GLU A 512 -12.50 3.49 -54.18
CA GLU A 512 -13.46 2.56 -53.56
C GLU A 512 -13.77 2.92 -52.11
N THR A 513 -15.05 2.88 -51.78
CA THR A 513 -15.60 3.28 -50.49
C THR A 513 -15.46 2.19 -49.44
N ASN A 514 -15.07 2.58 -48.21
CA ASN A 514 -15.46 1.96 -46.95
C ASN A 514 -15.67 0.44 -46.95
N LYS A 515 -14.60 -0.33 -46.74
CA LYS A 515 -14.70 -1.63 -46.07
C LYS A 515 -13.90 -1.58 -44.77
N TRP A 516 -14.61 -1.70 -43.65
CA TRP A 516 -14.01 -1.95 -42.34
C TRP A 516 -13.42 -3.35 -42.30
N ASP A 517 -12.29 -3.50 -41.62
CA ASP A 517 -11.68 -4.80 -41.35
C ASP A 517 -12.19 -5.36 -40.00
N PRO A 518 -12.91 -6.49 -39.97
CA PRO A 518 -13.50 -7.04 -38.75
C PRO A 518 -12.49 -7.71 -37.80
N TYR A 519 -11.19 -7.75 -38.12
CA TYR A 519 -10.22 -8.54 -37.35
C TYR A 519 -9.89 -8.04 -35.92
N PHE A 520 -10.29 -6.81 -35.56
CA PHE A 520 -9.94 -6.20 -34.27
C PHE A 520 -10.96 -6.41 -33.13
N GLU A 521 -12.14 -6.99 -33.40
CA GLU A 521 -13.27 -6.91 -32.46
C GLU A 521 -13.34 -8.04 -31.39
N LYS A 522 -12.33 -8.92 -31.30
CA LYS A 522 -12.40 -10.14 -30.45
C LYS A 522 -11.34 -10.32 -29.36
N ASN A 523 -10.54 -9.29 -29.05
CA ASN A 523 -9.61 -9.31 -27.92
C ASN A 523 -9.88 -8.19 -26.89
N TYR A 524 -11.15 -8.06 -26.46
CA TYR A 524 -11.45 -7.45 -25.16
C TYR A 524 -11.25 -8.49 -24.06
N ILE A 525 -10.26 -8.26 -23.20
CA ILE A 525 -10.19 -8.91 -21.89
C ILE A 525 -11.20 -8.18 -21.00
N ASN A 526 -12.14 -8.90 -20.40
CA ASN A 526 -13.00 -8.35 -19.35
C ASN A 526 -12.15 -8.04 -18.11
N ILE A 527 -12.26 -6.80 -17.63
CA ILE A 527 -11.80 -6.32 -16.32
C ILE A 527 -12.97 -5.53 -15.72
#